data_AF-A0A7S1UF48-F1
#
_entry.id   AF-A0A7S1UF48-F1
#
_cell.length_a   1.000
_cell.length_b   1.000
_cell.length_c   1.000
_cell.angle_alpha   90.00
_cell.angle_beta   90.00
_cell.angle_gamma   90.00
#
_symmetry.space_group_name_H-M   'P 1'
#
loop_
_entity.id
_entity.type
_entity.pdbx_description
1 polymer ?
#
loop_
_entity_poly.entity_id
_entity_poly.type
_entity_poly.pdbx_seq_one_letter_code
_entity_poly.pdbx_strand_id
1 'polypeptide(L)'
;NVKLVRGFLKEKLGAWMAGLAAEAKGGVGDGVVALLQTCAHARAPLSPEDAIYTSKFFWTLHELGVSSFPTLAYVRRVSELSAPLLFAVTEQEASNLSMFFRDVLSVLVRWMKDAGAYKREAAGKPGLLRKPAAPAPAPAKMEEE
;
A
#
# COMPACT_ATOMS: atom_id res chain seq x y z
N ASN A 1 3.64 19.76 10.73
CA ASN A 1 3.67 19.27 9.34
C ASN A 1 3.43 17.76 9.20
N VAL A 2 4.32 16.84 9.61
CA VAL A 2 4.12 15.37 9.41
C VAL A 2 2.88 14.80 10.14
N LYS A 3 2.61 15.25 11.36
CA LYS A 3 1.42 14.81 12.12
C LYS A 3 0.10 15.17 11.41
N LEU A 4 0.06 16.33 10.77
CA LEU A 4 -1.11 16.80 10.02
C LEU A 4 -1.35 15.90 8.81
N VAL A 5 -0.29 15.60 8.04
CA VAL A 5 -0.37 14.70 6.88
C VAL A 5 -0.82 13.29 7.29
N ARG A 6 -0.28 12.76 8.40
CA ARG A 6 -0.72 11.46 8.93
C ARG A 6 -2.19 11.47 9.37
N GLY A 7 -2.66 12.56 9.96
CA GLY A 7 -4.07 12.76 10.29
C GLY A 7 -4.97 12.79 9.06
N PHE A 8 -4.59 13.59 8.05
CA PHE A 8 -5.29 13.69 6.77
C PHE A 8 -5.37 12.33 6.06
N LEU A 9 -4.25 11.60 6.00
CA LEU A 9 -4.20 10.27 5.40
C LEU A 9 -5.15 9.32 6.14
N LYS A 10 -5.14 9.31 7.48
CA LYS A 10 -6.02 8.43 8.26
C LYS A 10 -7.51 8.69 7.99
N GLU A 11 -7.89 9.96 7.80
CA GLU A 11 -9.27 10.35 7.49
C GLU A 11 -9.67 9.99 6.05
N LYS A 12 -8.84 10.31 5.06
CA LYS A 12 -9.19 10.19 3.63
C LYS A 12 -8.89 8.82 3.03
N LEU A 13 -8.03 8.01 3.64
CA LEU A 13 -7.59 6.71 3.09
C LEU A 13 -8.75 5.75 2.83
N GLY A 14 -9.76 5.72 3.70
CA GLY A 14 -10.94 4.87 3.52
C GLY A 14 -11.71 5.21 2.23
N ALA A 15 -12.05 6.48 2.06
CA ALA A 15 -12.76 6.97 0.88
C ALA A 15 -11.92 6.82 -0.40
N TRP A 16 -10.62 7.09 -0.32
CA TRP A 16 -9.71 6.93 -1.45
C TRP A 16 -9.60 5.48 -1.92
N MET A 17 -9.41 4.52 -1.00
CA MET A 17 -9.36 3.09 -1.34
C MET A 17 -10.71 2.57 -1.89
N ALA A 18 -11.83 3.07 -1.36
CA ALA A 18 -13.15 2.73 -1.90
C ALA A 18 -13.34 3.27 -3.33
N GLY A 19 -12.88 4.48 -3.61
CA GLY A 19 -12.89 5.06 -4.96
C GLY A 19 -12.06 4.23 -5.94
N LEU A 20 -10.85 3.83 -5.55
CA LEU A 20 -9.98 2.98 -6.38
C LEU A 20 -10.61 1.61 -6.66
N ALA A 21 -11.26 1.00 -5.67
CA ALA A 21 -11.96 -0.28 -5.86
C ALA A 21 -13.17 -0.13 -6.82
N ALA A 22 -13.91 0.98 -6.72
CA ALA A 22 -15.03 1.27 -7.61
C ALA A 22 -14.57 1.51 -9.06
N GLU A 23 -13.48 2.23 -9.25
CA GLU A 23 -12.88 2.48 -10.57
C GLU A 23 -12.37 1.18 -11.21
N ALA A 24 -11.80 0.28 -10.41
CA ALA A 24 -11.35 -1.04 -10.84
C ALA A 24 -12.52 -2.02 -11.15
N LYS A 25 -13.79 -1.58 -11.03
CA LYS A 25 -15.01 -2.39 -11.22
C LYS A 25 -14.98 -3.70 -10.40
N GLY A 26 -14.39 -3.66 -9.20
CA GLY A 26 -13.98 -4.86 -8.49
C GLY A 26 -14.03 -4.76 -6.96
N GLY A 27 -13.50 -5.80 -6.30
CA GLY A 27 -13.43 -5.89 -4.85
C GLY A 27 -12.24 -5.11 -4.26
N VAL A 28 -12.06 -5.21 -2.93
CA VAL A 28 -10.93 -4.58 -2.20
C VAL A 28 -9.55 -5.00 -2.77
N GLY A 29 -9.46 -6.23 -3.29
CA GLY A 29 -8.24 -6.73 -3.95
C GLY A 29 -7.92 -6.04 -5.27
N ASP A 30 -8.92 -5.50 -5.96
CA ASP A 30 -8.75 -4.82 -7.25
C ASP A 30 -8.37 -3.35 -7.05
N GLY A 31 -8.87 -2.71 -5.99
CA GLY A 31 -8.38 -1.38 -5.57
C GLY A 31 -6.89 -1.36 -5.21
N VAL A 32 -6.36 -2.47 -4.66
CA VAL A 32 -4.92 -2.65 -4.43
C VAL A 32 -4.13 -2.74 -5.74
N VAL A 33 -4.68 -3.45 -6.73
CA VAL A 33 -4.07 -3.56 -8.06
C VAL A 33 -4.06 -2.19 -8.75
N ALA A 34 -5.18 -1.46 -8.69
CA ALA A 34 -5.27 -0.09 -9.21
C ALA A 34 -4.26 0.84 -8.53
N LEU A 35 -4.11 0.76 -7.20
CA LEU A 35 -3.10 1.52 -6.48
C LEU A 35 -1.67 1.17 -6.93
N LEU A 36 -1.37 -0.11 -7.13
CA LEU A 36 -0.05 -0.53 -7.59
C LEU A 36 0.24 -0.01 -8.99
N GLN A 37 -0.71 -0.15 -9.92
CA GLN A 37 -0.54 0.28 -11.31
C GLN A 37 -0.44 1.80 -11.44
N THR A 38 -1.31 2.55 -10.76
CA THR A 38 -1.39 4.03 -10.88
C THR A 38 -0.37 4.78 -10.05
N CYS A 39 0.09 4.20 -8.92
CA CYS A 39 1.00 4.89 -8.01
C CYS A 39 2.38 4.23 -7.95
N ALA A 40 2.48 2.95 -7.61
CA ALA A 40 3.79 2.33 -7.37
C ALA A 40 4.54 2.07 -8.69
N HIS A 41 3.91 1.39 -9.64
CA HIS A 41 4.52 1.04 -10.92
C HIS A 41 4.64 2.22 -11.88
N ALA A 42 3.75 3.21 -11.79
CA ALA A 42 3.88 4.43 -12.58
C ALA A 42 5.03 5.34 -12.09
N ARG A 43 5.33 5.35 -10.78
CA ARG A 43 6.31 6.29 -10.21
C ARG A 43 7.68 5.68 -9.90
N ALA A 44 7.74 4.47 -9.37
CA ALA A 44 9.00 3.85 -8.95
C ALA A 44 10.06 3.72 -10.07
N PRO A 45 9.71 3.48 -11.35
CA PRO A 45 10.70 3.42 -12.43
C PRO A 45 11.32 4.78 -12.79
N LEU A 46 10.64 5.90 -12.51
CA LEU A 46 11.02 7.23 -13.00
C LEU A 46 12.32 7.75 -12.37
N SER A 47 12.50 7.54 -11.07
CA SER A 47 13.65 8.02 -10.31
C SER A 47 13.92 7.16 -9.07
N PRO A 48 15.18 7.10 -8.59
CA PRO A 48 15.49 6.40 -7.35
C PRO A 48 14.78 7.04 -6.13
N GLU A 49 14.58 8.36 -6.14
CA GLU A 49 13.85 9.08 -5.10
C GLU A 49 12.37 8.67 -5.06
N ASP A 50 11.72 8.53 -6.22
CA ASP A 50 10.34 8.06 -6.31
C ASP A 50 10.20 6.60 -5.88
N ALA A 51 11.19 5.75 -6.18
CA ALA A 51 11.21 4.36 -5.72
C ALA A 51 11.25 4.27 -4.17
N ILE A 52 12.08 5.10 -3.53
CA ILE A 52 12.16 5.18 -2.06
C ILE A 52 10.91 5.83 -1.47
N TYR A 53 10.36 6.84 -2.13
CA TYR A 53 9.13 7.50 -1.67
C TYR A 53 7.95 6.53 -1.68
N THR A 54 7.75 5.79 -2.78
CA THR A 54 6.64 4.83 -2.92
C THR A 54 6.72 3.69 -1.90
N SER A 55 7.93 3.17 -1.63
CA SER A 55 8.14 2.14 -0.60
C SER A 55 7.83 2.66 0.80
N LYS A 56 8.32 3.87 1.16
CA LYS A 56 8.05 4.50 2.45
C LYS A 56 6.58 4.90 2.61
N PHE A 57 5.94 5.36 1.54
CA PHE A 57 4.53 5.69 1.53
C PHE A 57 3.68 4.45 1.85
N PHE A 58 3.95 3.33 1.20
CA PHE A 58 3.33 2.05 1.51
C PHE A 58 3.48 1.67 2.99
N TRP A 59 4.70 1.70 3.53
CA TRP A 59 4.93 1.37 4.94
C TRP A 59 4.27 2.35 5.90
N THR A 60 4.17 3.63 5.53
CA THR A 60 3.42 4.62 6.30
C THR A 60 1.93 4.28 6.33
N LEU A 61 1.33 3.87 5.21
CA LEU A 61 -0.07 3.42 5.19
C LEU A 61 -0.28 2.20 6.09
N HIS A 62 0.66 1.25 6.04
CA HIS A 62 0.64 0.09 6.93
C HIS A 62 0.78 0.49 8.42
N GLU A 63 1.63 1.45 8.75
CA GLU A 63 1.80 1.99 10.12
C GLU A 63 0.54 2.69 10.65
N LEU A 64 -0.21 3.37 9.79
CA LEU A 64 -1.46 4.02 10.19
C LEU A 64 -2.53 3.02 10.65
N GLY A 65 -2.38 1.73 10.33
CA GLY A 65 -3.19 0.65 10.88
C GLY A 65 -4.68 0.75 10.53
N VAL A 66 -5.00 1.31 9.36
CA VAL A 66 -6.39 1.49 8.93
C VAL A 66 -6.92 0.19 8.32
N SER A 67 -8.14 -0.21 8.68
CA SER A 67 -8.79 -1.43 8.15
C SER A 67 -9.00 -1.41 6.64
N SER A 68 -9.04 -0.23 6.03
CA SER A 68 -9.21 -0.05 4.59
C SER A 68 -7.99 -0.42 3.76
N PHE A 69 -6.81 -0.62 4.36
CA PHE A 69 -5.59 -0.96 3.64
C PHE A 69 -5.12 -2.39 3.93
N PRO A 70 -5.38 -3.35 3.02
CA PRO A 70 -4.96 -4.74 3.19
C PRO A 70 -3.48 -4.90 2.82
N THR A 71 -2.58 -4.67 3.79
CA THR A 71 -1.12 -4.78 3.63
C THR A 71 -0.71 -6.13 3.05
N LEU A 72 -1.28 -7.24 3.52
CA LEU A 72 -0.92 -8.57 3.02
C LEU A 72 -1.30 -8.76 1.55
N ALA A 73 -2.48 -8.27 1.15
CA ALA A 73 -2.91 -8.31 -0.24
C ALA A 73 -2.00 -7.45 -1.11
N TYR A 74 -1.63 -6.25 -0.65
CA TYR A 74 -0.70 -5.37 -1.36
C TYR A 74 0.65 -6.04 -1.60
N VAL A 75 1.28 -6.59 -0.55
CA VAL A 75 2.57 -7.28 -0.66
C VAL A 75 2.50 -8.45 -1.65
N ARG A 76 1.42 -9.24 -1.60
CA ARG A 76 1.21 -10.33 -2.54
C ARG A 76 1.12 -9.83 -3.98
N ARG A 77 0.33 -8.77 -4.22
CA ARG A 77 0.17 -8.18 -5.56
C ARG A 77 1.46 -7.55 -6.09
N VAL A 78 2.29 -6.97 -5.22
CA VAL A 78 3.63 -6.49 -5.59
C VAL A 78 4.42 -7.63 -6.22
N SER A 79 4.49 -8.80 -5.59
CA SER A 79 5.22 -9.95 -6.14
C SER A 79 4.61 -10.48 -7.44
N GLU A 80 3.28 -10.57 -7.53
CA GLU A 80 2.57 -11.10 -8.70
C GLU A 80 2.70 -10.19 -9.94
N LEU A 81 2.49 -8.88 -9.77
CA LEU A 81 2.41 -7.93 -10.89
C LEU A 81 3.78 -7.41 -11.34
N SER A 82 4.78 -7.47 -10.46
CA SER A 82 6.10 -6.90 -10.76
C SER A 82 7.01 -7.83 -11.54
N ALA A 83 6.82 -9.15 -11.44
CA ALA A 83 7.61 -10.12 -12.19
C ALA A 83 7.55 -9.90 -13.71
N PRO A 84 6.36 -9.75 -14.36
CA PRO A 84 6.30 -9.45 -15.78
C PRO A 84 6.79 -8.04 -16.13
N LEU A 85 6.63 -7.07 -15.22
CA LEU A 85 7.05 -5.67 -15.44
C LEU A 85 8.57 -5.57 -15.66
N LEU A 86 9.37 -6.38 -14.98
CA LEU A 86 10.83 -6.38 -15.13
C LEU A 86 11.31 -6.71 -16.56
N PHE A 87 10.49 -7.40 -17.36
CA PHE A 87 10.82 -7.69 -18.77
C PHE A 87 10.39 -6.58 -19.74
N ALA A 88 9.64 -5.58 -19.27
CA ALA A 88 9.08 -4.52 -20.10
C ALA A 88 9.73 -3.15 -19.84
N VAL A 89 10.68 -3.06 -18.90
CA VAL A 89 11.36 -1.83 -18.50
C VAL A 89 12.79 -1.79 -19.02
N THR A 90 13.35 -0.59 -19.16
CA THR A 90 14.77 -0.36 -19.47
C THR A 90 15.65 -0.71 -18.27
N GLU A 91 16.96 -0.85 -18.49
CA GLU A 91 17.93 -1.16 -17.42
C GLU A 91 17.92 -0.12 -16.28
N GLN A 92 17.80 1.16 -16.63
CA GLN A 92 17.75 2.24 -15.65
C GLN A 92 16.47 2.18 -14.80
N GLU A 93 15.33 1.91 -15.45
CA GLU A 93 14.04 1.74 -14.79
C GLU A 93 14.03 0.50 -13.89
N ALA A 94 14.63 -0.61 -14.34
CA ALA A 94 14.80 -1.82 -13.54
C ALA A 94 15.67 -1.56 -12.31
N SER A 95 16.73 -0.75 -12.45
CA SER A 95 17.57 -0.32 -11.34
C SER A 95 16.78 0.46 -10.29
N ASN A 96 15.98 1.45 -10.71
CA ASN A 96 15.12 2.22 -9.81
C ASN A 96 14.06 1.32 -9.15
N LEU A 97 13.38 0.49 -9.93
CA LEU A 97 12.34 -0.43 -9.44
C LEU A 97 12.89 -1.47 -8.44
N SER A 98 14.15 -1.89 -8.60
CA SER A 98 14.83 -2.78 -7.66
C SER A 98 14.97 -2.16 -6.26
N MET A 99 15.15 -0.83 -6.17
CA MET A 99 15.20 -0.12 -4.89
C MET A 99 13.87 -0.20 -4.15
N PHE A 100 12.76 -0.04 -4.87
CA PHE A 100 11.42 -0.20 -4.32
C PHE A 100 11.23 -1.62 -3.76
N PHE A 101 11.59 -2.66 -4.51
CA PHE A 101 11.47 -4.05 -4.02
C PHE A 101 12.36 -4.33 -2.84
N ARG A 102 13.61 -3.86 -2.86
CA ARG A 102 14.52 -4.02 -1.72
C ARG A 102 13.90 -3.45 -0.45
N ASP A 103 13.35 -2.25 -0.51
CA ASP A 103 12.78 -1.58 0.65
C ASP A 103 11.49 -2.26 1.14
N VAL A 104 10.64 -2.76 0.24
CA VAL A 104 9.44 -3.53 0.61
C VAL A 104 9.82 -4.91 1.16
N LEU A 105 10.63 -5.69 0.45
CA LEU A 105 10.96 -7.05 0.83
C LEU A 105 11.85 -7.11 2.08
N SER A 106 12.73 -6.12 2.31
CA SER A 106 13.60 -6.12 3.49
C SER A 106 12.84 -6.12 4.81
N VAL A 107 11.70 -5.42 4.88
CA VAL A 107 10.82 -5.41 6.06
C VAL A 107 10.17 -6.79 6.24
N LEU A 108 9.72 -7.42 5.16
CA LEU A 108 9.14 -8.77 5.22
C LEU A 108 10.17 -9.79 5.68
N VAL A 109 11.39 -9.73 5.14
CA VAL A 109 12.50 -10.60 5.56
C VAL A 109 12.81 -10.39 7.04
N ARG A 110 12.78 -9.15 7.53
CA ARG A 110 12.93 -8.84 8.96
C ARG A 110 11.84 -9.49 9.80
N TRP A 111 10.58 -9.38 9.38
CA TRP A 111 9.45 -10.00 10.07
C TRP A 111 9.52 -11.53 10.08
N MET A 112 10.04 -12.13 9.01
CA MET A 112 10.26 -13.58 8.95
C MET A 112 11.39 -14.04 9.87
N LYS A 113 12.45 -13.23 10.03
CA LYS A 113 13.62 -13.58 10.84
C LYS A 113 13.44 -13.27 12.34
N ASP A 114 12.74 -12.19 12.67
CA ASP A 114 12.51 -11.74 14.05
C ASP A 114 11.01 -11.73 14.37
N ALA A 115 10.58 -12.75 15.12
CA ALA A 115 9.22 -12.86 15.62
C ALA A 115 8.82 -11.69 16.55
N GLY A 116 9.77 -11.06 17.23
CA GLY A 116 9.56 -9.87 18.03
C GLY A 116 9.23 -8.65 17.17
N ALA A 117 9.99 -8.41 16.09
CA ALA A 117 9.68 -7.37 15.11
C ALA A 117 8.30 -7.58 14.48
N TYR A 118 7.97 -8.81 14.09
CA TYR A 118 6.63 -9.12 13.56
C TYR A 118 5.52 -8.78 14.57
N LYS A 119 5.67 -9.16 15.83
CA LYS A 119 4.68 -8.86 16.87
C LYS A 119 4.48 -7.36 17.11
N ARG A 120 5.55 -6.57 17.05
CA ARG A 120 5.50 -5.11 17.25
C ARG A 120 4.95 -4.36 16.05
N GLU A 121 5.38 -4.75 14.85
CA GLU A 121 5.16 -3.95 13.64
C GLU A 121 3.95 -4.42 12.83
N ALA A 122 3.61 -5.71 12.88
CA ALA A 122 2.65 -6.33 11.96
C ALA A 122 1.48 -7.02 12.67
N ALA A 123 1.73 -7.74 13.78
CA ALA A 123 0.68 -8.46 14.49
C ALA A 123 -0.34 -7.49 15.11
N GLY A 124 -1.63 -7.80 14.94
CA GLY A 124 -2.72 -6.98 15.48
C GLY A 124 -3.15 -5.79 14.61
N LYS A 125 -2.44 -5.49 13.51
CA LYS A 125 -2.91 -4.49 12.56
C LYS A 125 -4.01 -5.05 11.65
N PRO A 126 -5.12 -4.32 11.44
CA PRO A 126 -6.27 -4.82 10.70
C PRO A 126 -5.92 -5.13 9.23
N GLY A 127 -4.93 -4.45 8.65
CA GLY A 127 -4.46 -4.68 7.28
C GLY A 127 -3.77 -6.03 7.03
N LEU A 128 -3.38 -6.77 8.08
CA LEU A 128 -2.84 -8.13 7.95
C LEU A 128 -3.88 -9.22 8.26
N LEU A 129 -5.08 -8.86 8.71
CA LEU A 129 -6.13 -9.83 8.95
C LEU A 129 -6.65 -10.37 7.61
N ARG A 130 -6.82 -11.69 7.53
CA ARG A 130 -7.32 -12.39 6.33
C ARG A 130 -8.73 -11.93 5.91
N LYS A 131 -9.47 -11.30 6.81
CA LYS A 131 -10.75 -10.63 6.55
C LYS A 131 -10.55 -9.13 6.79
N PRO A 132 -10.75 -8.26 5.77
CA PRO A 132 -10.79 -6.82 6.01
C PRO A 132 -11.87 -6.54 7.06
N ALA A 133 -11.53 -5.81 8.12
CA ALA A 133 -12.55 -5.34 9.04
C ALA A 133 -13.52 -4.43 8.25
N ALA A 134 -14.81 -4.55 8.55
CA ALA A 134 -15.87 -3.83 7.84
C ALA A 134 -15.51 -2.34 7.70
N PRO A 135 -15.81 -1.71 6.55
CA PRO A 135 -15.55 -0.29 6.36
C PRO A 135 -16.22 0.48 7.51
N ALA A 136 -15.47 1.41 8.11
CA ALA A 136 -16.05 2.32 9.08
C ALA A 136 -17.27 3.01 8.45
N PRO A 137 -18.38 3.19 9.19
CA PRO A 137 -19.58 3.80 8.65
C PRO A 137 -19.20 5.14 8.02
N ALA A 138 -19.71 5.36 6.79
CA ALA A 138 -19.52 6.61 6.08
C ALA A 138 -19.93 7.78 7.00
N PRO A 139 -19.23 8.93 6.99
CA PRO A 139 -19.73 10.11 7.68
C PRO A 139 -21.14 10.38 7.15
N ALA A 140 -22.10 10.46 8.06
CA ALA A 140 -23.48 10.75 7.74
C ALA A 140 -23.50 11.97 6.82
N LYS A 141 -24.10 11.80 5.63
CA LYS A 141 -24.39 12.95 4.77
C LYS A 141 -25.22 13.89 5.65
N MET A 142 -24.68 15.08 5.94
CA MET A 142 -25.51 16.20 6.35
C MET A 142 -26.39 16.47 5.14
N GLU A 143 -27.65 16.03 5.23
CA GLU A 143 -28.71 16.53 4.38
C GLU A 143 -28.83 18.02 4.75
N GLU A 144 -28.24 18.87 3.91
CA GLU A 144 -28.60 20.29 3.88
C GLU A 144 -29.96 20.39 3.20
N GLU A 145 -30.92 20.93 3.97
CA GLU A 145 -32.27 21.35 3.58
C GLU A 145 -32.23 22.55 2.62
#